data_AF-A0A443QUV1-F1
#
_entry.id   AF-A0A443QUV1-F1
#
_cell.length_a   1.000
_cell.length_b   1.000
_cell.length_c   1.000
_cell.angle_alpha   90.00
_cell.angle_beta   90.00
_cell.angle_gamma   90.00
#
_symmetry.space_group_name_H-M   'P 1'
#
loop_
_entity.id
_entity.type
_entity.pdbx_description
1 polymer ?
#
loop_
_entity_poly.entity_id
_entity_poly.type
_entity_poly.pdbx_seq_one_letter_code
_entity_poly.pdbx_strand_id
1 'polypeptide(L)'
;MKKHSVIEDDDVESAMIERRVLALGCQHPFICNLFCTFQTQSHLNFVMEYLGGGDLMFHVQRCGKLSEERTRFYASEIVCALKFLHKKFIIYRDLKLDNILLDEAGHIRLVDFGMCQCKTYREECLPSNFCGTPHYMAPEV
;
A
#
# COMPACT_ATOMS: atom_id res chain seq x y z
N MET A 1 -2.46 -11.20 -10.99
CA MET A 1 -1.38 -10.72 -11.87
C MET A 1 -0.96 -11.81 -12.86
N LYS A 2 -0.69 -11.48 -14.13
CA LYS A 2 -0.18 -12.43 -15.14
C LYS A 2 1.32 -12.63 -14.93
N LYS A 3 1.78 -13.88 -14.81
CA LYS A 3 3.20 -14.18 -14.57
C LYS A 3 4.13 -13.68 -15.67
N HIS A 4 3.68 -13.72 -16.92
CA HIS A 4 4.48 -13.25 -18.04
C HIS A 4 4.81 -11.75 -17.92
N SER A 5 3.79 -10.92 -17.66
CA SER A 5 3.97 -9.48 -17.45
C SER A 5 4.85 -9.17 -16.24
N VAL A 6 4.65 -9.86 -15.10
CA VAL A 6 5.51 -9.68 -13.91
C VAL A 6 6.98 -9.97 -14.21
N ILE A 7 7.28 -10.90 -15.12
CA ILE A 7 8.65 -11.22 -15.53
C ILE A 7 9.18 -10.20 -16.56
N GLU A 8 8.35 -9.79 -17.52
CA GLU A 8 8.71 -8.78 -18.52
C GLU A 8 9.02 -7.42 -17.89
N ASP A 9 8.26 -7.05 -16.86
CA ASP A 9 8.38 -5.79 -16.13
C ASP A 9 9.40 -5.85 -14.97
N ASP A 10 10.09 -6.99 -14.77
CA ASP A 10 11.02 -7.26 -13.66
C ASP A 10 10.41 -7.07 -12.25
N ASP A 11 9.09 -7.23 -12.13
CA ASP A 11 8.29 -6.96 -10.93
C ASP A 11 8.17 -8.17 -9.97
N VAL A 12 9.01 -9.18 -10.16
CA VAL A 12 8.97 -10.40 -9.34
C VAL A 12 9.26 -10.09 -7.87
N GLU A 13 10.24 -9.21 -7.59
CA GLU A 13 10.53 -8.76 -6.23
C GLU A 13 9.37 -7.96 -5.64
N SER A 14 8.79 -7.03 -6.41
CA SER A 14 7.63 -6.21 -6.00
C SER A 14 6.47 -7.10 -5.52
N ALA A 15 6.12 -8.13 -6.30
CA ALA A 15 5.05 -9.07 -5.93
C ALA A 15 5.38 -9.89 -4.67
N MET A 16 6.65 -10.25 -4.48
CA MET A 16 7.10 -10.99 -3.29
C MET A 16 7.12 -10.11 -2.02
N ILE A 17 7.52 -8.85 -2.16
CA ILE A 17 7.47 -7.84 -1.11
C ILE A 17 6.02 -7.61 -0.71
N GLU A 18 5.11 -7.39 -1.67
CA GLU A 18 3.70 -7.17 -1.41
C GLU A 18 3.10 -8.30 -0.57
N ARG A 19 3.33 -9.56 -0.97
CA ARG A 19 2.87 -10.73 -0.22
C ARG A 19 3.40 -10.73 1.22
N ARG A 20 4.68 -10.39 1.41
CA ARG A 20 5.31 -10.38 2.74
C ARG A 20 4.74 -9.28 3.62
N VAL A 21 4.57 -8.07 3.09
CA VAL A 21 4.06 -6.92 3.84
C VAL A 21 2.60 -7.13 4.22
N LEU A 22 1.76 -7.59 3.27
CA LEU A 22 0.36 -7.92 3.54
C LEU A 22 0.21 -9.03 4.59
N ALA A 23 1.03 -10.09 4.52
CA ALA A 23 1.01 -11.15 5.52
C ALA A 23 1.38 -10.65 6.93
N LEU A 24 2.31 -9.70 7.03
CA LEU A 24 2.67 -9.05 8.30
C LEU A 24 1.58 -8.09 8.80
N GLY A 25 0.84 -7.46 7.88
CA GLY A 25 -0.16 -6.43 8.14
C GLY A 25 -1.55 -6.95 8.48
N CYS A 26 -1.83 -8.24 8.32
CA CYS A 26 -3.15 -8.90 8.44
C CYS A 26 -3.86 -8.76 9.81
N GLN A 27 -3.28 -8.03 10.78
CA GLN A 27 -3.89 -7.72 12.07
C GLN A 27 -3.99 -6.22 12.36
N HIS A 28 -3.46 -5.37 11.48
CA HIS A 28 -3.51 -3.93 11.67
C HIS A 28 -4.82 -3.39 11.09
N PRO A 29 -5.62 -2.62 11.86
CA PRO A 29 -6.98 -2.21 11.45
C PRO A 29 -7.02 -1.30 10.21
N PHE A 30 -5.89 -0.74 9.81
CA PHE A 30 -5.78 0.21 8.70
C PHE A 30 -4.89 -0.28 7.54
N ILE A 31 -4.61 -1.58 7.50
CA ILE A 31 -3.92 -2.25 6.40
C ILE A 31 -4.87 -3.30 5.81
N CYS A 32 -4.85 -3.43 4.50
CA CYS A 32 -5.65 -4.44 3.80
C CYS A 32 -5.28 -5.86 4.26
N ASN A 33 -6.30 -6.62 4.68
CA ASN A 33 -6.14 -7.99 5.11
C ASN A 33 -5.94 -8.93 3.91
N LEU A 34 -4.92 -9.78 4.01
CA LEU A 34 -4.65 -10.87 3.08
C LEU A 34 -5.10 -12.19 3.71
N PHE A 35 -6.09 -12.84 3.10
CA PHE A 35 -6.58 -14.15 3.53
C PHE A 35 -5.66 -15.27 3.07
N CYS A 36 -5.29 -15.27 1.79
CA CYS A 36 -4.34 -16.25 1.25
C CYS A 36 -3.75 -15.79 -0.09
N THR A 37 -2.67 -16.46 -0.50
CA THR A 37 -2.11 -16.34 -1.85
C THR A 37 -1.94 -17.70 -2.47
N PHE A 38 -2.18 -17.80 -3.78
CA PHE A 38 -1.91 -18.99 -4.55
C PHE A 38 -1.49 -18.63 -5.97
N GLN A 39 -0.94 -19.60 -6.69
CA GLN A 39 -0.51 -19.40 -8.06
C GLN A 39 -1.08 -20.50 -8.96
N THR A 40 -1.40 -20.13 -10.19
CA THR A 40 -1.71 -21.07 -11.27
C THR A 40 -0.52 -21.14 -12.22
N GLN A 41 -0.63 -21.90 -13.31
CA GLN A 41 0.42 -21.95 -14.32
C GLN A 41 0.74 -20.57 -14.91
N SER A 42 -0.26 -19.69 -15.01
CA SER A 42 -0.14 -18.38 -15.68
C SER A 42 -0.33 -17.17 -14.77
N HIS A 43 -0.82 -17.32 -13.53
CA HIS A 43 -1.18 -16.20 -12.68
C HIS A 43 -0.66 -16.33 -11.24
N LEU A 44 -0.37 -15.17 -10.62
CA LEU A 44 -0.27 -14.98 -9.17
C LEU A 44 -1.59 -14.37 -8.67
N ASN A 45 -2.17 -14.96 -7.62
CA ASN A 45 -3.47 -14.57 -7.07
C ASN A 45 -3.34 -14.23 -5.59
N PHE A 46 -3.91 -13.10 -5.21
CA PHE A 46 -3.98 -12.59 -3.85
C PHE A 46 -5.46 -12.51 -3.47
N VAL A 47 -5.85 -13.20 -2.41
CA VAL A 47 -7.22 -13.19 -1.87
C VAL A 47 -7.22 -12.28 -0.67
N MET A 48 -7.84 -11.11 -0.82
CA MET A 48 -7.81 -10.02 0.15
C MET A 48 -9.22 -9.66 0.60
N GLU A 49 -9.33 -8.87 1.66
CA GLU A 49 -10.60 -8.30 2.07
C GLU A 49 -11.23 -7.42 0.98
N TYR A 50 -12.57 -7.47 0.90
CA TYR A 50 -13.32 -6.63 -0.02
C TYR A 50 -13.60 -5.28 0.62
N LEU A 51 -13.27 -4.19 -0.10
CA LEU A 51 -13.41 -2.82 0.37
C LEU A 51 -14.34 -2.06 -0.56
N GLY A 52 -15.63 -2.02 -0.21
CA GLY A 52 -16.69 -1.43 -1.03
C GLY A 52 -16.87 0.09 -0.90
N GLY A 53 -16.11 0.76 -0.03
CA GLY A 53 -16.26 2.20 0.25
C GLY A 53 -15.63 3.13 -0.79
N GLY A 54 -14.90 2.58 -1.76
CA GLY A 54 -14.13 3.32 -2.76
C GLY A 54 -12.82 3.91 -2.19
N ASP A 55 -11.96 4.41 -3.06
CA ASP A 55 -10.72 5.09 -2.69
C ASP A 55 -10.93 6.57 -2.33
N LEU A 56 -9.99 7.16 -1.60
CA LEU A 56 -10.09 8.57 -1.21
C LEU A 56 -10.04 9.53 -2.41
N MET A 57 -9.41 9.15 -3.54
CA MET A 57 -9.37 9.99 -4.73
C MET A 57 -10.79 10.21 -5.26
N PHE A 58 -11.59 9.15 -5.36
CA PHE A 58 -13.01 9.22 -5.72
C PHE A 58 -13.79 10.19 -4.83
N HIS A 59 -13.61 10.11 -3.50
CA HIS A 59 -14.30 11.00 -2.55
C HIS A 59 -13.86 12.46 -2.67
N VAL A 60 -12.56 12.70 -2.87
CA VAL A 60 -12.01 14.06 -3.08
C VAL A 60 -12.56 14.65 -4.38
N GLN A 61 -12.55 13.90 -5.48
CA GLN A 61 -13.06 14.37 -6.78
C GLN A 61 -14.55 14.73 -6.70
N ARG A 62 -15.34 13.94 -5.99
CA ARG A 62 -16.79 14.18 -5.84
C ARG A 62 -17.11 15.38 -4.94
N CYS A 63 -16.32 15.60 -3.89
CA CYS A 63 -16.55 16.70 -2.93
C CYS A 63 -15.74 17.97 -3.23
N GLY A 64 -14.80 17.92 -4.18
CA GLY A 64 -13.79 18.95 -4.46
C GLY A 64 -12.68 19.01 -3.40
N LYS A 65 -13.03 18.99 -2.12
CA LYS A 65 -12.09 18.87 -0.99
C LYS A 65 -12.76 18.20 0.22
N LEU A 66 -11.95 17.57 1.07
CA LEU A 66 -12.39 17.08 2.37
C LEU A 66 -12.43 18.23 3.39
N SER A 67 -13.38 18.17 4.32
CA SER A 67 -13.40 19.09 5.47
C SER A 67 -12.19 18.82 6.37
N GLU A 68 -11.78 19.82 7.16
CA GLU A 68 -10.64 19.67 8.07
C GLU A 68 -10.85 18.51 9.05
N GLU A 69 -12.07 18.33 9.54
CA GLU A 69 -12.44 17.22 10.43
C GLU A 69 -12.23 15.85 9.78
N ARG A 70 -12.71 15.67 8.54
CA ARG A 70 -12.51 14.41 7.79
C ARG A 70 -11.04 14.18 7.45
N THR A 71 -10.34 15.24 7.05
CA THR A 71 -8.90 15.18 6.76
C THR A 71 -8.11 14.75 8.00
N ARG A 72 -8.41 15.34 9.16
CA ARG A 72 -7.77 15.00 10.44
C ARG A 72 -8.04 13.54 10.82
N PHE A 73 -9.27 13.08 10.64
CA PHE A 73 -9.66 11.69 10.90
C PHE A 73 -8.84 10.72 10.04
N TYR A 74 -8.89 10.84 8.71
CA TYR A 74 -8.16 9.94 7.82
C TYR A 74 -6.64 10.04 7.99
N ALA A 75 -6.09 11.25 8.18
CA ALA A 75 -4.67 11.44 8.43
C ALA A 75 -4.21 10.70 9.69
N SER A 76 -5.03 10.69 10.76
CA SER A 76 -4.69 9.97 11.98
C SER A 76 -4.59 8.46 11.78
N GLU A 77 -5.50 7.87 10.99
CA GLU A 77 -5.49 6.43 10.67
C GLU A 77 -4.32 6.05 9.76
N ILE A 78 -4.04 6.88 8.76
CA ILE A 78 -2.88 6.72 7.86
C ILE A 78 -1.58 6.75 8.69
N VAL A 79 -1.44 7.71 9.62
CA VAL A 79 -0.26 7.78 10.50
C VAL A 79 -0.12 6.53 11.36
N CYS A 80 -1.23 5.97 11.86
CA CYS A 80 -1.21 4.69 12.59
C CYS A 80 -0.67 3.55 11.71
N ALA A 81 -1.17 3.42 10.47
CA ALA A 81 -0.70 2.40 9.53
C ALA A 81 0.80 2.56 9.18
N LEU A 82 1.23 3.78 8.84
CA LEU A 82 2.63 4.08 8.51
C LEU A 82 3.54 3.81 9.72
N LYS A 83 3.14 4.21 10.93
CA LYS A 83 3.91 3.94 12.15
C LYS A 83 4.07 2.44 12.40
N PHE A 84 3.05 1.64 12.12
CA PHE A 84 3.16 0.18 12.19
C PHE A 84 4.19 -0.37 11.20
N LEU A 85 4.17 0.08 9.94
CA LEU A 85 5.14 -0.33 8.91
C LEU A 85 6.57 0.10 9.29
N HIS A 86 6.75 1.35 9.70
CA HIS A 86 8.06 1.91 10.05
C HIS A 86 8.68 1.20 11.27
N LYS A 87 7.88 0.79 12.26
CA LYS A 87 8.35 -0.05 13.38
C LYS A 87 8.91 -1.41 12.95
N LYS A 88 8.53 -1.89 11.76
CA LYS A 88 9.03 -3.12 11.15
C LYS A 88 10.09 -2.86 10.09
N PHE A 89 10.61 -1.62 10.01
CA PHE A 89 11.59 -1.19 9.00
C PHE A 89 11.06 -1.33 7.56
N ILE A 90 9.75 -1.20 7.38
CA ILE A 90 9.09 -1.20 6.07
C ILE A 90 8.75 0.24 5.70
N ILE A 91 9.23 0.72 4.55
CA ILE A 91 8.88 2.02 3.99
C ILE A 91 7.87 1.81 2.88
N TYR A 92 6.72 2.47 2.94
CA TYR A 92 5.60 2.23 2.02
C TYR A 92 5.83 2.79 0.59
N ARG A 93 6.44 3.98 0.50
CA ARG A 93 6.87 4.68 -0.74
C ARG A 93 5.81 5.06 -1.78
N ASP A 94 4.60 4.52 -1.75
CA ASP A 94 3.54 4.88 -2.72
C ASP A 94 2.25 5.36 -2.03
N LEU A 95 2.40 6.29 -1.07
CA LEU A 95 1.26 6.93 -0.41
C LEU A 95 0.60 7.93 -1.36
N LYS A 96 -0.58 7.56 -1.84
CA LYS A 96 -1.45 8.39 -2.70
C LYS A 96 -2.91 8.12 -2.40
N LEU A 97 -3.79 9.02 -2.83
CA LEU A 97 -5.23 8.92 -2.57
C LEU A 97 -5.87 7.64 -3.13
N ASP A 98 -5.36 7.15 -4.27
CA ASP A 98 -5.83 5.93 -4.94
C ASP A 98 -5.54 4.66 -4.12
N ASN A 99 -4.49 4.68 -3.30
CA ASN A 99 -4.07 3.53 -2.49
C ASN A 99 -4.66 3.53 -1.06
N ILE A 100 -5.62 4.43 -0.81
CA ILE A 100 -6.31 4.54 0.49
C ILE A 100 -7.78 4.25 0.24
N LEU A 101 -8.17 2.99 0.47
CA LEU A 101 -9.57 2.55 0.32
C LEU A 101 -10.33 2.72 1.62
N LEU A 102 -11.65 2.88 1.52
CA LEU A 102 -12.56 2.88 2.65
C LEU A 102 -13.27 1.53 2.77
N ASP A 103 -13.42 1.06 4.00
CA ASP A 103 -14.35 -0.02 4.31
C ASP A 103 -15.81 0.49 4.41
N GLU A 104 -16.75 -0.41 4.68
CA GLU A 104 -18.17 -0.08 4.77
C GLU A 104 -18.51 0.86 5.95
N ALA A 105 -17.66 0.90 6.98
CA ALA A 105 -17.80 1.79 8.13
C ALA A 105 -17.14 3.16 7.88
N GLY A 106 -16.39 3.31 6.78
CA GLY A 106 -15.71 4.53 6.40
C GLY A 106 -14.31 4.71 6.99
N HIS A 107 -13.71 3.64 7.53
CA HIS A 107 -12.32 3.63 7.99
C HIS A 107 -11.37 3.31 6.83
N ILE A 108 -10.14 3.85 6.89
CA ILE A 108 -9.17 3.64 5.82
C ILE A 108 -8.52 2.27 5.87
N ARG A 109 -8.11 1.78 4.70
CA ARG A 109 -7.25 0.62 4.49
C ARG A 109 -6.20 0.99 3.45
N LEU A 110 -4.93 0.91 3.83
CA LEU A 110 -3.83 0.97 2.87
C LEU A 110 -3.79 -0.32 2.05
N VAL A 111 -3.68 -0.19 0.74
CA VAL A 111 -3.52 -1.29 -0.23
C VAL A 111 -2.20 -1.14 -1.00
N ASP A 112 -1.95 -1.99 -1.99
CA ASP A 112 -0.82 -1.88 -2.94
C ASP A 112 0.55 -1.66 -2.26
N PHE A 113 1.14 -2.77 -1.82
CA PHE A 113 2.43 -2.77 -1.12
C PHE A 113 3.59 -3.17 -2.04
N GLY A 114 3.38 -3.23 -3.37
CA GLY A 114 4.40 -3.64 -4.35
C GLY A 114 5.63 -2.73 -4.33
N MET A 115 5.44 -1.46 -4.01
CA MET A 115 6.51 -0.46 -3.95
C MET A 115 7.20 -0.39 -2.58
N CYS A 116 6.83 -1.24 -1.60
CA CYS A 116 7.45 -1.20 -0.29
C CYS A 116 8.95 -1.50 -0.35
N GLN A 117 9.70 -0.96 0.61
CA GLN A 117 11.08 -1.36 0.85
C GLN A 117 11.22 -1.90 2.28
N CYS A 118 11.69 -3.13 2.43
CA CYS A 118 12.00 -3.71 3.73
C CYS A 118 13.50 -3.54 4.01
N LYS A 119 13.87 -2.63 4.91
CA LYS A 119 15.26 -2.46 5.33
C LYS A 119 15.64 -3.56 6.32
N THR A 120 16.66 -4.34 6.01
CA THR A 120 17.31 -5.23 6.99
C THR A 120 18.23 -4.39 7.88
N TYR A 121 18.35 -4.72 9.16
CA TYR A 121 19.18 -4.00 10.17
C TYR A 121 20.67 -3.83 9.79
N ARG A 122 21.13 -4.42 8.67
CA ARG A 122 22.54 -4.50 8.25
C ARG A 122 22.88 -3.72 6.98
N GLU A 123 21.91 -3.15 6.28
CA GLU A 123 22.17 -2.45 5.03
C GLU A 123 21.80 -0.97 5.15
N GLU A 124 22.82 -0.12 5.15
CA GLU A 124 22.70 1.31 4.81
C GLU A 124 22.38 1.46 3.31
N CYS A 125 21.34 0.78 2.82
CA CYS A 125 20.83 1.02 1.49
C CYS A 125 19.93 2.25 1.57
N LEU A 126 20.51 3.41 1.26
CA LEU A 126 19.74 4.50 0.66
C LEU A 126 19.05 3.91 -0.58
N PRO A 127 17.71 4.00 -0.71
CA PRO A 127 17.06 3.57 -1.93
C PRO A 127 17.59 4.41 -3.09
N SER A 128 18.34 3.79 -4.01
CA SER A 128 18.85 4.43 -5.23
C SER A 128 17.84 4.40 -6.38
N ASN A 129 16.68 3.79 -6.18
CA ASN A 129 15.73 3.54 -7.25
C ASN A 129 14.62 4.61 -7.21
N PHE A 130 14.55 5.39 -8.28
CA PHE A 130 13.50 6.38 -8.52
C PHE A 130 12.13 5.65 -8.54
N CYS A 131 11.30 5.88 -7.54
CA CYS A 131 10.04 5.13 -7.38
C CYS A 131 8.98 5.96 -6.65
N GLY A 132 7.70 5.71 -6.96
CA GLY A 132 6.55 6.41 -6.40
C GLY A 132 5.76 7.19 -7.45
N THR A 133 4.63 7.76 -7.03
CA THR A 133 3.80 8.57 -7.91
C THR A 133 4.36 10.00 -8.02
N PRO A 134 4.59 10.57 -9.22
CA PRO A 134 5.33 11.83 -9.41
C PRO A 134 4.87 13.02 -8.55
N HIS A 135 3.56 13.15 -8.33
CA HIS A 135 2.99 14.25 -7.54
C HIS A 135 3.18 14.08 -6.02
N TYR A 136 3.58 12.89 -5.56
CA TYR A 136 3.74 12.53 -4.15
C TYR A 136 5.21 12.25 -3.79
N MET A 137 6.12 12.39 -4.75
CA MET A 137 7.56 12.19 -4.53
C MET A 137 8.11 13.29 -3.63
N ALA A 138 8.90 12.88 -2.66
CA ALA A 138 9.64 13.78 -1.80
C ALA A 138 10.85 14.37 -2.57
N PRO A 139 11.27 15.62 -2.29
CA PRO A 139 12.32 16.29 -3.06
C PRO A 139 13.72 15.65 -2.92
N GLU A 140 13.93 14.80 -1.92
CA GLU A 140 15.16 14.03 -1.71
C GLU A 140 15.28 12.76 -2.57
N VAL A 141 14.23 12.39 -3.30
CA VAL A 141 14.21 11.28 -4.27
C VAL A 141 14.78 11.76 -5.60
#